data_AF-A0A838EWT4-F1
#
_entry.id   AF-A0A838EWT4-F1
#
_cell.length_a   1.000
_cell.length_b   1.000
_cell.length_c   1.000
_cell.angle_alpha   90.00
_cell.angle_beta   90.00
_cell.angle_gamma   90.00
#
_symmetry.space_group_name_H-M   'P 1'
#
loop_
_entity.id
_entity.type
_entity.pdbx_description
1 polymer ?
#
loop_
_entity_poly.entity_id
_entity_poly.type
_entity_poly.pdbx_seq_one_letter_code
_entity_poly.pdbx_strand_id
1 'polypeptide(L)'
;MKVRIDIPVDLRLNNSGTFRVNQQRSDPEQNIIWKTVIAIDAVSGGQLLADLEPGHYQKTLETANGQLASSTNFELRQDGTYVDEEGQTFKITEDGNLM
;
A
#
# COMPACT_ATOMS: atom_id res chain seq x y z
N MET A 1 5.30 -4.64 11.63
CA MET A 1 4.47 -5.84 11.34
C MET A 1 4.67 -6.22 9.90
N LYS A 2 4.78 -7.52 9.62
CA LYS A 2 4.94 -8.03 8.25
C LYS A 2 3.59 -8.18 7.59
N VAL A 3 3.36 -7.49 6.49
CA VAL A 3 2.14 -7.61 5.69
C VAL A 3 2.51 -7.85 4.23
N ARG A 4 1.83 -8.81 3.61
CA ARG A 4 1.97 -9.07 2.19
C ARG A 4 1.06 -8.12 1.44
N ILE A 5 1.64 -7.36 0.52
CA ILE A 5 0.94 -6.35 -0.26
C ILE A 5 0.90 -6.82 -1.71
N ASP A 6 -0.30 -6.97 -2.23
CA ASP A 6 -0.54 -7.25 -3.65
C ASP A 6 -0.33 -6.00 -4.49
N ILE A 7 0.47 -6.14 -5.55
CA ILE A 7 0.62 -5.15 -6.60
C ILE A 7 -0.38 -5.52 -7.69
N PRO A 8 -1.39 -4.68 -7.98
CA PRO A 8 -2.41 -5.03 -8.95
C PRO A 8 -1.81 -5.21 -10.34
N VAL A 9 -2.40 -6.13 -11.10
CA VAL A 9 -2.08 -6.31 -12.52
C VAL A 9 -2.80 -5.21 -13.29
N ASP A 10 -2.04 -4.38 -14.01
CA ASP A 10 -2.58 -3.40 -14.96
C ASP A 10 -1.90 -3.58 -16.32
N LEU A 11 -2.69 -3.90 -17.34
CA LEU A 11 -2.22 -4.16 -18.70
C LEU A 11 -1.79 -2.88 -19.44
N ARG A 12 -2.12 -1.70 -18.92
CA ARG A 12 -1.65 -0.41 -19.45
C ARG A 12 -0.19 -0.14 -19.07
N LEU A 13 0.33 -0.85 -18.06
CA LEU A 13 1.74 -0.84 -17.68
C LEU A 13 2.52 -1.70 -18.66
N ASN A 14 2.84 -1.15 -19.82
CA ASN A 14 3.66 -1.78 -20.86
C ASN A 14 5.15 -1.86 -20.42
N ASN A 15 5.45 -2.60 -19.35
CA ASN A 15 6.77 -2.84 -18.76
C ASN A 15 7.42 -1.70 -17.95
N SER A 16 6.67 -0.65 -17.61
CA SER A 16 7.19 0.44 -16.76
C SER A 16 6.07 1.15 -16.00
N GLY A 17 6.27 1.33 -14.70
CA GLY A 17 5.38 2.02 -13.77
C GLY A 17 6.01 2.14 -12.39
N THR A 18 5.36 2.89 -11.50
CA THR A 18 5.80 3.00 -10.10
C THR A 18 4.70 2.51 -9.18
N PHE A 19 5.02 1.61 -8.26
CA PHE A 19 4.14 1.28 -7.14
C PHE A 19 4.66 1.96 -5.87
N ARG A 20 3.77 2.64 -5.15
CA ARG A 20 4.11 3.28 -3.87
C ARG A 20 3.14 2.87 -2.79
N VAL A 21 3.67 2.78 -1.57
CA VAL A 21 2.86 2.76 -0.35
C VAL A 21 3.20 4.03 0.42
N ASN A 22 2.18 4.84 0.65
CA ASN A 22 2.26 6.08 1.41
C ASN A 22 1.58 5.88 2.76
N GLN A 23 2.20 6.36 3.82
CA GLN A 23 1.64 6.38 5.15
C GLN A 23 1.10 7.77 5.49
N GLN A 24 -0.10 7.83 6.04
CA GLN A 24 -0.65 9.04 6.60
C GLN A 24 0.11 9.40 7.88
N ARG A 25 0.60 10.64 7.96
CA ARG A 25 1.22 11.22 9.16
C ARG A 25 0.61 12.59 9.42
N SER A 26 0.66 13.02 10.67
CA SER A 26 0.41 14.41 11.02
C SER A 26 1.75 15.14 11.07
N ASP A 27 1.82 16.29 10.42
CA ASP A 27 2.95 17.20 10.57
C ASP A 27 2.90 17.92 11.94
N PRO A 28 3.92 18.71 12.31
CA PRO A 28 3.92 19.48 13.57
C PRO A 28 2.78 20.49 13.71
N GLU A 29 2.18 20.91 12.60
CA GLU A 29 1.05 21.85 12.53
C GLU A 29 -0.32 21.12 12.50
N GLN A 30 -0.30 19.80 12.69
CA GLN A 30 -1.47 18.90 12.60
C GLN A 30 -2.11 18.78 11.21
N ASN A 31 -1.42 19.19 10.15
CA ASN A 31 -1.85 18.89 8.79
C ASN A 31 -1.60 17.41 8.47
N ILE A 32 -2.50 16.83 7.69
CA ILE A 32 -2.34 15.47 7.17
C ILE A 32 -1.36 15.51 6.01
N ILE A 33 -0.27 14.76 6.13
CA ILE A 33 0.72 14.54 5.08
C ILE A 33 0.82 13.05 4.73
N TRP A 34 1.13 12.76 3.48
CA TRP A 34 1.37 11.40 3.00
C TRP A 34 2.85 11.21 2.75
N LYS A 35 3.48 10.31 3.51
CA LYS A 35 4.91 9.99 3.38
C LYS A 35 5.08 8.66 2.67
N THR A 36 5.82 8.64 1.57
CA THR A 36 6.19 7.40 0.90
C THR A 36 7.10 6.57 1.80
N VAL A 37 6.67 5.34 2.11
CA VAL A 37 7.43 4.36 2.89
C VAL A 37 7.94 3.20 2.03
N ILE A 38 7.30 2.95 0.88
CA ILE A 38 7.73 1.98 -0.13
C ILE A 38 7.59 2.65 -1.50
N ALA A 39 8.62 2.52 -2.33
CA ALA A 39 8.59 2.88 -3.74
C ALA A 39 9.40 1.84 -4.51
N ILE A 40 8.78 1.19 -5.48
CA ILE A 40 9.43 0.20 -6.33
C ILE A 40 9.03 0.41 -7.80
N ASP A 41 9.95 0.05 -8.69
CA ASP A 41 9.64 -0.08 -10.11
C ASP A 41 8.64 -1.22 -10.27
N ALA A 42 7.46 -0.90 -10.77
CA ALA A 42 6.39 -1.87 -10.96
C ALA A 42 6.31 -2.24 -12.44
N VAL A 43 6.79 -3.44 -12.76
CA VAL A 43 6.19 -4.23 -13.83
C VAL A 43 4.90 -4.80 -13.23
N SER A 44 3.77 -4.68 -13.93
CA SER A 44 2.46 -5.00 -13.34
C SER A 44 2.39 -6.41 -12.72
N GLY A 45 1.71 -6.51 -11.58
CA GLY A 45 1.50 -7.79 -10.89
C GLY A 45 2.63 -8.22 -9.97
N GLY A 46 2.28 -8.79 -8.81
CA GLY A 46 3.22 -9.38 -7.89
C GLY A 46 2.80 -9.22 -6.43
N GLN A 47 3.65 -9.70 -5.54
CA GLN A 47 3.48 -9.56 -4.10
C GLN A 47 4.80 -9.11 -3.49
N LEU A 48 4.73 -8.23 -2.50
CA LEU A 48 5.89 -7.87 -1.69
C LEU A 48 5.56 -8.05 -0.21
N LEU A 49 6.54 -8.54 0.55
CA LEU A 49 6.43 -8.63 2.00
C LEU A 49 7.03 -7.36 2.61
N ALA A 50 6.19 -6.56 3.25
CA ALA A 50 6.57 -5.27 3.81
C ALA A 50 6.52 -5.28 5.33
N ASP A 51 7.55 -4.70 5.96
CA ASP A 51 7.54 -4.34 7.37
C ASP A 51 6.95 -2.93 7.54
N LEU A 52 5.67 -2.85 7.95
CA LEU A 52 4.95 -1.60 8.16
C LEU A 52 4.60 -1.39 9.63
N GLU A 53 4.43 -0.15 10.07
CA GLU A 53 3.91 0.18 11.39
C GLU A 53 2.38 0.22 11.39
N PRO A 54 1.70 0.17 12.55
CA PRO A 54 0.28 0.53 12.61
C PRO A 54 0.03 1.95 12.08
N GLY A 55 -1.07 2.14 11.34
CA GLY A 55 -1.48 3.43 10.80
C GLY A 55 -2.35 3.31 9.54
N HIS A 56 -2.68 4.46 8.96
CA HIS A 56 -3.42 4.55 7.70
C HIS A 56 -2.47 4.67 6.52
N TYR A 57 -2.79 3.98 5.43
CA TYR A 57 -1.95 3.84 4.27
C TYR A 57 -2.74 4.00 2.98
N GLN A 58 -2.02 4.36 1.92
CA GLN A 58 -2.50 4.42 0.55
C GLN A 58 -1.52 3.70 -0.37
N LYS A 59 -2.01 2.76 -1.16
CA LYS A 59 -1.28 2.11 -2.26
C LYS A 59 -1.59 2.86 -3.54
N THR A 60 -0.57 3.34 -4.24
CA THR A 60 -0.73 3.95 -5.56
C THR A 60 0.07 3.21 -6.60
N LEU A 61 -0.52 3.06 -7.77
CA LEU A 61 0.14 2.54 -8.96
C LEU A 61 0.06 3.61 -10.03
N GLU A 62 1.21 4.01 -10.57
CA GLU A 62 1.34 4.99 -11.62
C GLU A 62 1.95 4.37 -12.87
N THR A 63 1.46 4.79 -14.02
CA THR A 63 2.04 4.45 -15.33
C THR A 63 3.35 5.18 -15.57
N ALA A 64 4.10 4.75 -16.59
CA ALA A 64 5.37 5.36 -16.97
C ALA A 64 5.31 6.87 -17.26
N ASN A 65 4.17 7.36 -17.75
CA ASN A 65 3.92 8.78 -18.01
C ASN A 65 3.37 9.54 -16.78
N GLY A 66 3.38 8.92 -15.59
CA GLY A 66 2.94 9.52 -14.34
C GLY A 66 1.41 9.60 -14.17
N GLN A 67 0.63 8.90 -15.00
CA GLN A 67 -0.82 8.84 -14.80
C GLN A 67 -1.15 7.84 -13.70
N LEU A 68 -2.08 8.22 -12.82
CA LEU A 68 -2.58 7.33 -11.79
C LEU A 68 -3.37 6.17 -12.43
N ALA A 69 -2.87 4.95 -12.27
CA ALA A 69 -3.52 3.74 -12.75
C ALA A 69 -4.54 3.22 -11.73
N SER A 70 -4.17 3.17 -10.45
CA SER A 70 -5.03 2.78 -9.33
C SER A 70 -4.57 3.43 -8.02
N SER A 71 -5.51 3.66 -7.10
CA SER A 71 -5.23 4.09 -5.73
C SER A 71 -6.22 3.42 -4.77
N THR A 72 -5.72 2.80 -3.70
CA THR A 72 -6.55 2.11 -2.69
C THR A 72 -6.01 2.42 -1.30
N ASN A 73 -6.89 2.59 -0.32
CA ASN A 73 -6.52 2.86 1.06
C ASN A 73 -6.62 1.60 1.93
N PHE A 74 -5.85 1.53 3.00
CA PHE A 74 -5.98 0.48 4.01
C PHE A 74 -5.47 0.97 5.38
N GLU A 75 -5.88 0.29 6.44
CA GLU A 75 -5.43 0.56 7.81
C GLU A 75 -4.76 -0.69 8.39
N LEU A 76 -3.64 -0.48 9.07
CA LEU A 76 -3.00 -1.48 9.92
C LEU A 76 -3.22 -1.08 11.38
N ARG A 77 -3.91 -1.92 12.14
CA ARG A 77 -4.19 -1.67 13.57
C ARG A 77 -3.11 -2.28 14.45
N GLN A 78 -2.95 -1.74 15.66
CA GLN A 78 -1.93 -2.20 16.61
C GLN A 78 -2.08 -3.67 17.02
N ASP A 79 -3.29 -4.23 16.93
CA ASP A 79 -3.60 -5.61 17.25
C ASP A 79 -3.26 -6.61 16.12
N GLY A 80 -2.62 -6.15 15.04
CA GLY A 80 -2.24 -7.00 13.90
C GLY A 80 -3.38 -7.20 12.90
N THR A 81 -4.38 -6.34 12.91
CA THR A 81 -5.52 -6.38 12.00
C THR A 81 -5.28 -5.48 10.79
N TYR A 82 -5.63 -5.97 9.60
CA TYR A 82 -5.69 -5.22 8.35
C TYR A 82 -7.15 -4.85 8.06
N VAL A 83 -7.41 -3.59 7.74
CA VAL A 83 -8.73 -3.13 7.27
C VAL A 83 -8.59 -2.59 5.86
N ASP A 84 -9.35 -3.14 4.92
CA ASP A 84 -9.33 -2.69 3.52
C ASP A 84 -10.15 -1.40 3.29
N GLU A 85 -10.22 -0.96 2.03
CA GLU A 85 -10.96 0.25 1.67
C GLU A 85 -12.49 0.11 1.79
N GLU A 86 -12.99 -1.13 1.78
CA GLU A 86 -14.41 -1.44 1.95
C GLU A 86 -14.78 -1.58 3.44
N GLY A 87 -13.79 -1.50 4.35
CA GLY A 87 -13.97 -1.68 5.78
C GLY A 87 -13.96 -3.15 6.23
N GLN A 88 -13.67 -4.09 5.33
CA GLN A 88 -13.51 -5.49 5.68
C GLN A 88 -12.24 -5.67 6.49
N THR A 89 -12.32 -6.57 7.47
CA THR A 89 -11.32 -6.72 8.51
C THR A 89 -10.70 -8.11 8.41
N PHE A 90 -9.38 -8.18 8.30
CA PHE A 90 -8.61 -9.40 8.14
C PHE A 90 -7.53 -9.50 9.20
N LYS A 91 -7.20 -10.71 9.62
CA LYS A 91 -6.03 -10.95 10.48
C LYS A 91 -4.79 -11.13 9.63
N ILE A 92 -3.68 -10.55 10.08
CA ILE A 92 -2.38 -10.74 9.46
C ILE A 92 -1.71 -11.97 10.08
N THR A 93 -1.39 -12.97 9.26
CA THR A 93 -0.68 -14.18 9.70
C THR A 93 0.80 -13.90 9.95
N GLU A 94 1.51 -14.84 10.58
CA GLU A 94 2.96 -14.69 10.85
C GLU A 94 3.80 -14.49 9.57
N ASP A 95 3.36 -15.05 8.44
CA ASP A 95 3.99 -14.89 7.13
C ASP A 95 3.41 -13.72 6.30
N GLY A 96 2.56 -12.90 6.92
CA GLY A 96 2.03 -11.64 6.40
C GLY A 96 0.80 -11.76 5.50
N ASN A 97 0.20 -12.95 5.35
CA ASN A 97 -1.05 -13.10 4.58
C ASN A 97 -2.25 -12.56 5.35
N LEU A 98 -3.33 -12.30 4.61
CA LEU A 98 -4.61 -11.86 5.15
C LEU A 98 -5.56 -13.08 5.27
N MET A 99 -6.18 -13.24 6.44
CA MET A 99 -7.17 -14.30 6.76
C MET A 99 -8.48 -13.74 7.29
#